data_AF-A0A7V9JYA5-F1
#
_entry.id   AF-A0A7V9JYA5-F1
#
_cell.length_a   1.000
_cell.length_b   1.000
_cell.length_c   1.000
_cell.angle_alpha   90.00
_cell.angle_beta   90.00
_cell.angle_gamma   90.00
#
_symmetry.space_group_name_H-M   'P 1'
#
loop_
_entity.id
_entity.type
_entity.pdbx_description
1 polymer ?
#
loop_
_entity_poly.entity_id
_entity_poly.type
_entity_poly.pdbx_seq_one_letter_code
_entity_poly.pdbx_strand_id
1 'polypeptide(L)' 'MILSPTLEWHPDDGAGRRAPVLVWRFDGAPVRCIASTVLGGGLGERTWVTNATVTFGYVEPDPAAHAARIAATRRLT' A
#
# COMPACT_ATOMS: atom_id res chain seq x y z
N MET A 1 2.55 -3.20 20.49
CA MET A 1 1.36 -3.55 19.70
C MET A 1 1.85 -4.14 18.39
N ILE A 2 1.74 -5.46 18.22
CA ILE A 2 2.03 -6.10 16.92
C ILE A 2 0.71 -6.11 16.16
N LEU A 3 0.67 -5.35 15.08
CA LEU A 3 -0.46 -5.32 14.17
C LEU A 3 -0.25 -6.42 13.13
N SER A 4 -1.18 -7.38 13.08
CA SER A 4 -1.14 -8.44 12.07
C SER A 4 -1.74 -7.92 10.76
N PRO A 5 -1.04 -8.03 9.62
CA PRO A 5 -1.63 -7.68 8.34
C PRO A 5 -2.64 -8.73 7.88
N THR A 6 -3.56 -8.31 7.02
CA THR A 6 -4.26 -9.21 6.10
C THR A 6 -3.45 -9.37 4.82
N LEU A 7 -3.38 -10.60 4.29
CA LEU A 7 -2.87 -10.88 2.96
C LEU A 7 -4.03 -10.75 1.95
N GLU A 8 -3.93 -9.76 1.08
CA GLU A 8 -4.89 -9.47 0.01
C GLU A 8 -4.16 -9.50 -1.35
N TRP A 9 -4.86 -9.17 -2.43
CA TRP A 9 -4.31 -9.22 -3.79
C TRP A 9 -4.73 -8.00 -4.61
N HIS A 10 -3.81 -7.47 -5.41
CA HIS A 10 -4.08 -6.42 -6.39
C HIS A 10 -3.91 -6.93 -7.82
N PRO A 11 -4.61 -6.35 -8.80
CA PRO A 11 -4.67 -6.91 -10.16
C PRO A 11 -3.41 -6.66 -10.99
N ASP A 12 -2.52 -5.78 -10.54
CA ASP A 12 -1.47 -5.22 -11.38
C ASP A 12 -0.18 -4.93 -10.59
N ASP A 13 0.86 -5.73 -10.85
CA ASP A 13 2.22 -5.66 -10.31
C ASP A 13 3.14 -4.68 -11.05
N GLY A 14 2.60 -3.87 -11.97
CA GLY A 14 3.35 -3.00 -12.88
C GLY A 14 3.58 -3.61 -14.26
N ALA A 15 3.21 -4.89 -14.44
CA ALA A 15 3.19 -5.56 -15.74
C ALA A 15 1.81 -6.22 -16.00
N GLY A 16 0.75 -5.76 -15.33
CA GLY A 16 -0.61 -6.25 -15.55
C GLY A 16 -0.91 -7.62 -14.95
N ARG A 17 -0.08 -8.14 -14.03
CA ARG A 17 -0.32 -9.42 -13.35
C ARG A 17 -0.82 -9.21 -11.94
N ARG A 18 -1.66 -10.14 -11.48
CA ARG A 18 -2.15 -10.18 -10.10
C ARG A 18 -1.00 -10.51 -9.14
N ALA A 19 -0.86 -9.72 -8.07
CA ALA A 19 0.19 -9.86 -7.07
C ALA A 19 -0.32 -9.65 -5.63
N PRO A 20 0.38 -10.19 -4.62
CA PRO A 20 -0.03 -10.07 -3.22
C PRO A 20 0.20 -8.66 -2.69
N VAL A 21 -0.64 -8.27 -1.73
CA VAL A 21 -0.49 -7.02 -0.97
C VAL A 21 -0.80 -7.29 0.50
N LEU A 22 0.05 -6.81 1.39
CA LEU A 22 -0.22 -6.81 2.82
C LEU A 22 -0.92 -5.51 3.21
N VAL A 23 -1.95 -5.63 4.04
CA VAL A 23 -2.71 -4.49 4.53
C VAL A 23 -2.82 -4.54 6.05
N TRP A 24 -2.38 -3.46 6.69
CA TRP A 24 -2.63 -3.19 8.09
C TRP A 24 -3.71 -2.12 8.17
N ARG A 25 -4.81 -2.43 8.86
CA ARG A 25 -5.83 -1.45 9.24
C ARG A 25 -5.69 -1.21 10.74
N PHE A 26 -5.68 0.05 11.14
CA PHE A 26 -5.54 0.44 12.52
C PHE A 26 -6.94 0.73 13.06
N ASP A 27 -7.49 -0.23 13.80
CA ASP A 27 -8.78 -0.05 14.45
C ASP A 27 -8.62 0.91 15.65
N GLY A 28 -9.39 1.99 15.66
CA GLY A 28 -9.37 3.01 16.71
C GLY A 28 -8.69 4.32 16.29
N ALA A 29 -7.78 4.82 17.13
CA ALA A 29 -7.11 6.09 16.88
C ALA A 29 -6.03 5.95 15.77
N PRO A 30 -5.81 6.99 14.95
CA PRO A 30 -4.73 7.00 13.98
C PRO A 30 -3.36 6.75 14.64
N VAL A 31 -2.50 6.02 13.95
CA VAL A 31 -1.13 5.72 14.38
C VAL A 31 -0.18 6.69 13.70
N ARG A 32 0.80 7.21 14.46
CA ARG A 32 1.88 8.00 13.87
C ARG A 32 2.86 7.09 13.15
N CYS A 33 2.98 7.28 11.84
CA CYS A 33 3.84 6.51 10.96
C CYS A 33 4.87 7.42 10.28
N ILE A 34 6.00 6.83 9.90
CA ILE A 34 6.98 7.44 9.01
C ILE A 34 7.22 6.49 7.83
N ALA A 35 7.22 7.02 6.61
CA ALA A 35 7.47 6.24 5.41
C ALA A 35 8.25 7.04 4.36
N SER A 36 9.04 6.34 3.54
CA SER A 36 9.71 6.90 2.36
C SER A 36 8.96 6.57 1.06
N THR A 37 7.71 6.13 1.16
CA THR A 37 6.90 5.73 0.01
C THR A 37 6.53 6.93 -0.87
N VAL A 38 6.47 6.69 -2.19
CA VAL A 38 6.06 7.70 -3.18
C VAL A 38 4.67 8.28 -2.91
N LEU A 39 3.76 7.46 -2.39
CA LEU A 39 2.44 7.86 -1.93
C LEU A 39 2.40 7.78 -0.39
N GLY A 40 1.93 8.85 0.25
CA GLY A 40 1.74 8.89 1.70
C GLY A 40 3.01 8.95 2.54
N GLY A 41 4.17 9.21 1.93
CA GLY A 41 5.46 9.36 2.60
C GLY A 41 5.53 10.54 3.59
N GLY A 42 6.63 10.61 4.32
CA GLY A 42 6.85 11.55 5.42
C GLY A 42 6.35 11.03 6.77
N LEU A 43 6.38 11.91 7.78
CA LEU A 43 5.86 11.66 9.13
C LEU A 43 4.41 12.14 9.21
N GLY A 44 3.50 11.31 9.74
CA GLY A 44 2.13 11.74 9.98
C GLY A 44 1.24 10.64 10.53
N GLU A 45 -0.01 11.00 10.81
CA GLU A 45 -1.02 10.07 11.30
C GLU A 45 -1.66 9.29 10.15
N ARG A 46 -1.86 7.99 10.35
CA ARG A 46 -2.42 7.06 9.36
C ARG A 46 -3.44 6.16 10.04
N THR A 47 -4.43 5.71 9.29
CA THR A 47 -5.42 4.70 9.71
C THR A 47 -5.15 3.33 9.08
N TRP A 48 -4.21 3.27 8.14
CA TRP A 48 -3.79 2.04 7.48
C TRP A 48 -2.38 2.18 6.92
N VAL A 49 -1.73 1.05 6.68
CA VAL A 49 -0.48 0.91 5.93
C VAL A 49 -0.63 -0.26 4.97
N THR A 50 0.00 -0.16 3.80
CA THR A 50 0.03 -1.26 2.82
C THR A 50 1.43 -1.50 2.27
N ASN A 51 1.73 -2.75 1.94
CA ASN A 51 2.96 -3.15 1.27
C ASN A 51 2.57 -4.03 0.07
N ALA A 52 2.72 -3.49 -1.13
CA ALA A 52 2.30 -4.13 -2.37
C ALA A 52 3.49 -4.75 -3.10
N THR A 53 3.33 -5.99 -3.57
CA THR A 53 4.34 -6.66 -4.38
C THR A 53 4.27 -6.18 -5.81
N VAL A 54 5.41 -5.74 -6.34
CA VAL A 54 5.57 -5.37 -7.74
C VAL A 54 6.50 -6.34 -8.45
N THR A 55 6.46 -6.33 -9.78
CA THR A 55 7.37 -7.14 -10.59
C THR A 55 8.83 -6.73 -10.38
N PHE A 56 9.75 -7.67 -10.58
CA PHE A 56 11.17 -7.35 -10.64
C PHE A 56 11.45 -6.40 -11.81
N GLY A 57 12.24 -5.36 -11.56
CA GLY A 57 12.46 -4.30 -12.56
C GLY A 57 11.20 -3.46 -12.78
N TYR A 58 10.43 -3.17 -11.74
CA TYR A 58 9.29 -2.26 -11.78
C TYR A 58 9.68 -0.92 -12.43
N VAL A 59 9.05 -0.59 -13.56
CA VAL A 59 9.32 0.59 -14.41
C VAL A 59 8.07 1.42 -14.69
N GLU A 60 7.02 1.29 -13.86
CA GLU A 60 5.81 2.09 -14.01
C GLU A 60 6.16 3.59 -13.99
N PRO A 61 5.81 4.35 -15.05
CA PRO A 61 6.17 5.76 -15.16
C PRO A 61 5.49 6.65 -14.11
N ASP A 62 4.32 6.25 -13.59
CA ASP A 62 3.65 6.95 -12.50
C ASP A 62 3.42 6.03 -11.28
N PRO A 63 4.46 5.83 -10.45
CA PRO A 63 4.38 4.93 -9.31
C PRO A 63 3.41 5.45 -8.23
N ALA A 64 3.14 6.75 -8.18
CA ALA A 64 2.17 7.33 -7.26
C ALA A 64 0.73 7.02 -7.68
N ALA A 65 0.40 7.18 -8.96
CA ALA A 65 -0.91 6.80 -9.50
C ALA A 65 -1.13 5.28 -9.38
N HIS A 66 -0.10 4.47 -9.64
CA HIS A 66 -0.18 3.02 -9.43
C HIS A 66 -0.48 2.66 -7.98
N ALA A 67 0.26 3.22 -7.03
CA ALA A 67 0.02 3.00 -5.61
C ALA A 67 -1.40 3.43 -5.20
N ALA A 68 -1.89 4.56 -5.72
CA ALA A 68 -3.25 5.04 -5.47
C ALA A 68 -4.32 4.08 -6.03
N ARG A 69 -4.12 3.51 -7.23
CA ARG A 69 -5.01 2.47 -7.78
C ARG A 69 -5.03 1.23 -6.91
N ILE A 70 -3.86 0.77 -6.43
CA ILE A 70 -3.79 -0.38 -5.51
C ILE A 70 -4.59 -0.08 -4.25
N ALA A 71 -4.37 1.07 -3.62
CA ALA A 71 -5.11 1.48 -2.41
C ALA A 71 -6.62 1.54 -2.65
N ALA A 72 -7.07 2.17 -3.75
CA ALA A 72 -8.48 2.29 -4.10
C ALA A 72 -9.15 0.92 -4.29
N THR A 73 -8.48 -0.03 -4.97
CA THR A 73 -9.02 -1.39 -5.16
C THR A 73 -9.14 -2.19 -3.86
N ARG A 74 -8.49 -1.73 -2.77
CA ARG A 74 -8.56 -2.28 -1.41
C ARG A 74 -9.42 -1.45 -0.46
N ARG A 75 -10.11 -0.42 -0.97
CA ARG A 75 -10.90 0.54 -0.19
C ARG A 75 -10.08 1.19 0.94
N LEU A 76 -8.83 1.50 0.63
CA LEU A 76 -7.92 2.26 1.48
C LEU A 76 -8.02 3.71 1.04
N THR A 77 -8.78 4.49 1.80
CA THR A 77 -9.01 5.94 1.59
C THR A 77 -8.21 6.76 2.58
#